data_AF-A0A968P2I3-F1
#
_entry.id   AF-A0A968P2I3-F1
#
_cell.length_a   1.000
_cell.length_b   1.000
_cell.length_c   1.000
_cell.angle_alpha   90.00
_cell.angle_beta   90.00
_cell.angle_gamma   90.00
#
_symmetry.space_group_name_H-M   'P 1'
#
loop_
_entity.id
_entity.type
_entity.pdbx_description
1 polymer ?
#
loop_
_entity_poly.entity_id
_entity_poly.type
_entity_poly.pdbx_seq_one_letter_code
_entity_poly.pdbx_strand_id
1 'polypeptide(L)'
;MGTLARAQKRSPVKICALFFAGNHFHCLLDVANAKQLTEFMQYASSNLAREVARITGWKQKIWGRRYQGIICTAEEEAQTSRLAYILRHGAKERLVSSPRLWPSVHCIDALITGEPLRGYWFDRTKEGAAKRRGEAFSRYDFATPETIVLSPLPCWRHLSPEAYRHRIADLVRQIEADAERKQRLGGWEPQGADGVKAQNPLEAPARSKKSPAPDFHAATKTALQALREEYREFVTEYRQASAKYLAGDRLVPFPAGSFPPPMPYVE
;
A
#
# COMPACT_ATOMS: atom_id res chain seq x y z
N MET A 1 3.51 10.88 -2.67
CA MET A 1 4.83 10.44 -2.16
C MET A 1 5.14 11.00 -0.77
N GLY A 2 5.21 12.33 -0.56
CA GLY A 2 5.60 12.90 0.74
C GLY A 2 4.77 12.44 1.94
N THR A 3 3.45 12.26 1.78
CA THR A 3 2.58 11.66 2.81
C THR A 3 3.03 10.27 3.26
N LEU A 4 3.41 9.40 2.31
CA LEU A 4 3.89 8.05 2.61
C LEU A 4 5.25 8.07 3.30
N ALA A 5 6.17 8.92 2.83
CA ALA A 5 7.47 9.09 3.45
C ALA A 5 7.36 9.57 4.91
N ARG A 6 6.47 10.54 5.16
CA ARG A 6 6.16 11.01 6.52
C ARG A 6 5.55 9.91 7.39
N ALA A 7 4.65 9.09 6.82
CA ALA A 7 4.10 7.93 7.50
C ALA A 7 5.20 6.93 7.90
N GLN A 8 6.12 6.63 6.98
CA GLN A 8 7.26 5.74 7.21
C GLN A 8 8.16 6.25 8.33
N LYS A 9 8.43 7.56 8.41
CA LYS A 9 9.22 8.14 9.50
C LYS A 9 8.53 8.03 10.87
N ARG A 10 7.20 8.16 10.92
CA ARG A 10 6.43 8.08 12.18
C ARG A 10 6.24 6.66 12.68
N SER A 11 6.03 5.74 11.75
CA SER A 11 5.85 4.31 12.01
C SER A 11 6.81 3.56 11.10
N PRO A 12 8.04 3.23 11.57
CA PRO A 12 9.14 2.70 10.76
C PRO A 12 8.90 1.33 10.12
N VAL A 13 7.98 1.27 9.16
CA VAL A 13 7.71 0.10 8.33
C VAL A 13 8.77 -0.02 7.24
N LYS A 14 9.11 -1.26 6.88
CA LYS A 14 9.96 -1.54 5.73
C LYS A 14 9.08 -1.67 4.50
N ILE A 15 9.17 -0.72 3.59
CA ILE A 15 8.36 -0.71 2.36
C ILE A 15 9.13 -1.48 1.29
N CYS A 16 8.69 -2.69 0.95
CA CYS A 16 9.34 -3.52 -0.05
C CYS A 16 8.93 -3.18 -1.49
N ALA A 17 7.66 -2.81 -1.69
CA ALA A 17 7.14 -2.39 -2.99
C ALA A 17 5.92 -1.49 -2.82
N LEU A 18 5.70 -0.62 -3.80
CA LEU A 18 4.50 0.22 -3.88
C LEU A 18 4.09 0.49 -5.33
N PHE A 19 2.79 0.64 -5.53
CA PHE A 19 2.16 1.04 -6.79
C PHE A 19 0.89 1.84 -6.49
N PHE A 20 0.71 2.97 -7.16
CA PHE A 20 -0.48 3.80 -7.07
C PHE A 20 -1.25 3.78 -8.39
N ALA A 21 -2.42 3.13 -8.40
CA ALA A 21 -3.42 3.32 -9.43
C ALA A 21 -4.18 4.64 -9.23
N GLY A 22 -5.01 5.01 -10.19
CA GLY A 22 -5.92 6.15 -10.07
C GLY A 22 -6.99 5.99 -8.98
N ASN A 23 -7.36 4.76 -8.63
CA ASN A 23 -8.49 4.46 -7.72
C ASN A 23 -8.15 3.56 -6.52
N HIS A 24 -6.92 3.04 -6.42
CA HIS A 24 -6.42 2.27 -5.27
C HIS A 24 -4.89 2.29 -5.27
N PHE A 25 -4.27 1.76 -4.22
CA PHE A 25 -2.83 1.54 -4.21
C PHE A 25 -2.52 0.20 -3.54
N HIS A 26 -1.34 -0.33 -3.89
CA HIS A 26 -0.79 -1.53 -3.30
C HIS A 26 0.54 -1.19 -2.62
N CYS A 27 0.75 -1.78 -1.44
CA CYS A 27 2.03 -1.78 -0.75
C CYS A 27 2.36 -3.20 -0.31
N LEU A 28 3.62 -3.60 -0.45
CA LEU A 28 4.18 -4.78 0.20
C LEU A 28 5.09 -4.29 1.31
N LEU A 29 4.76 -4.69 2.54
CA LEU A 29 5.37 -4.15 3.75
C LEU A 29 5.91 -5.30 4.60
N ASP A 30 7.11 -5.12 5.13
CA ASP A 30 7.62 -5.88 6.28
C ASP A 30 7.40 -5.03 7.54
N VAL A 31 6.60 -5.56 8.47
CA VAL A 31 6.14 -4.87 9.67
C VAL A 31 6.39 -5.74 10.89
N ALA A 32 6.73 -5.10 12.01
CA ALA A 32 7.01 -5.81 13.25
C ALA A 32 5.74 -6.41 13.89
N ASN A 33 4.60 -5.74 13.73
CA ASN A 33 3.31 -6.18 14.28
C ASN A 33 2.13 -5.39 13.67
N ALA A 34 0.91 -5.81 14.00
CA ALA A 34 -0.33 -5.19 13.55
C ALA A 34 -0.50 -3.72 13.99
N LYS A 35 0.03 -3.35 15.16
CA LYS A 35 -0.01 -1.95 15.64
C LYS A 35 0.79 -1.05 14.70
N GLN A 36 2.03 -1.43 14.37
CA GLN A 36 2.88 -0.67 13.46
C GLN A 36 2.24 -0.49 12.08
N LEU A 37 1.63 -1.56 11.53
CA LEU A 37 0.89 -1.50 10.27
C LEU A 37 -0.31 -0.53 10.36
N THR A 38 -1.08 -0.62 11.44
CA THR A 38 -2.28 0.20 11.64
C THR A 38 -1.92 1.68 11.74
N GLU A 39 -0.90 2.03 12.53
CA GLU A 39 -0.42 3.41 12.69
C GLU A 39 0.08 3.99 11.35
N PHE A 40 0.86 3.21 10.60
CA PHE A 40 1.33 3.60 9.27
C PHE A 40 0.17 3.84 8.31
N MET A 41 -0.75 2.87 8.18
CA MET A 41 -1.88 2.96 7.25
C MET A 41 -2.86 4.05 7.64
N GLN A 42 -3.14 4.23 8.93
CA GLN A 42 -3.99 5.32 9.42
C GLN A 42 -3.41 6.67 9.02
N TYR A 43 -2.11 6.90 9.28
CA TYR A 43 -1.47 8.16 8.94
C TYR A 43 -1.43 8.39 7.43
N ALA A 44 -0.98 7.39 6.66
CA ALA A 44 -0.84 7.47 5.22
C ALA A 44 -2.20 7.69 4.53
N SER A 45 -3.18 6.84 4.79
CA SER A 45 -4.51 6.91 4.15
C SER A 45 -5.26 8.19 4.54
N SER A 46 -5.21 8.60 5.81
CA SER A 46 -5.91 9.80 6.26
C SER A 46 -5.38 11.07 5.58
N ASN A 47 -4.05 11.22 5.52
CA ASN A 47 -3.45 12.39 4.89
C ASN A 47 -3.56 12.34 3.36
N LEU A 48 -3.44 11.16 2.74
CA LEU A 48 -3.62 11.03 1.30
C LEU A 48 -5.05 11.40 0.88
N ALA A 49 -6.06 10.98 1.66
CA ALA A 49 -7.44 11.39 1.39
C ALA A 49 -7.62 12.91 1.42
N ARG A 50 -7.03 13.61 2.40
CA ARG A 50 -7.10 15.08 2.49
C ARG A 50 -6.41 15.76 1.31
N GLU A 51 -5.24 15.26 0.89
CA GLU A 51 -4.54 15.82 -0.26
C GLU A 51 -5.29 15.56 -1.57
N VAL A 52 -5.84 14.37 -1.78
CA VAL A 52 -6.67 14.05 -2.95
C VAL A 52 -7.90 14.97 -2.97
N ALA A 53 -8.65 15.05 -1.87
CA ALA A 53 -9.82 15.92 -1.77
C ALA A 53 -9.51 17.39 -2.08
N ARG A 54 -8.34 17.89 -1.65
CA ARG A 54 -7.91 19.26 -1.95
C ARG A 54 -7.56 19.45 -3.43
N ILE A 55 -6.88 18.49 -4.04
CA ILE A 55 -6.42 18.59 -5.43
C ILE A 55 -7.60 18.46 -6.41
N THR A 56 -8.56 17.57 -6.10
CA THR A 56 -9.66 17.26 -7.02
C THR A 56 -10.97 17.97 -6.66
N GLY A 57 -11.07 18.61 -5.49
CA GLY A 57 -12.32 19.16 -4.96
C GLY A 57 -13.31 18.08 -4.49
N TRP A 58 -12.85 16.83 -4.32
CA TRP A 58 -13.72 15.71 -3.93
C TRP A 58 -14.30 15.90 -2.53
N LYS A 59 -15.63 16.01 -2.44
CA LYS A 59 -16.35 16.31 -1.19
C LYS A 59 -16.75 15.07 -0.37
N GLN A 60 -16.81 13.91 -1.01
CA GLN A 60 -17.26 12.66 -0.39
C GLN A 60 -16.10 11.89 0.28
N LYS A 61 -16.40 10.73 0.86
CA LYS A 61 -15.38 9.83 1.40
C LYS A 61 -14.47 9.32 0.27
N ILE A 62 -13.16 9.56 0.39
CA ILE A 62 -12.16 9.08 -0.58
C ILE A 62 -12.01 7.56 -0.53
N TRP A 63 -11.88 7.00 0.67
CA TRP A 63 -11.71 5.55 0.84
C TRP A 63 -13.06 4.86 1.04
N GLY A 64 -13.49 4.06 0.07
CA GLY A 64 -14.73 3.28 0.19
C GLY A 64 -14.73 2.33 1.40
N ARG A 65 -13.57 1.78 1.77
CA ARG A 65 -13.40 0.80 2.86
C ARG A 65 -12.09 0.99 3.61
N ARG A 66 -11.94 0.28 4.74
CA ARG A 66 -10.64 0.13 5.42
C ARG A 66 -9.63 -0.56 4.51
N TYR A 67 -8.34 -0.36 4.76
CA TYR A 67 -7.30 -1.11 4.06
C TYR A 67 -7.45 -2.61 4.33
N GLN A 68 -6.93 -3.42 3.42
CA GLN A 68 -6.86 -4.87 3.58
C GLN A 68 -5.40 -5.27 3.78
N GLY A 69 -5.04 -5.65 5.00
CA GLY A 69 -3.74 -6.25 5.30
C GLY A 69 -3.84 -7.77 5.18
N ILE A 70 -3.28 -8.33 4.11
CA ILE A 70 -3.25 -9.78 3.87
C ILE A 70 -1.84 -10.26 4.18
N ILE A 71 -1.70 -11.19 5.13
CA ILE A 71 -0.39 -11.73 5.51
C ILE A 71 0.19 -12.54 4.35
N CYS A 72 1.47 -12.35 4.09
CA CYS A 72 2.26 -13.15 3.17
C CYS A 72 3.18 -14.06 3.97
N THR A 73 3.22 -15.35 3.66
CA THR A 73 4.11 -16.31 4.35
C THR A 73 5.58 -15.99 4.09
N ALA A 74 6.44 -16.55 4.93
CA ALA A 74 7.89 -16.41 4.80
C ALA A 74 8.46 -17.11 3.55
N GLU A 75 7.68 -17.98 2.90
CA GLU A 75 8.08 -18.69 1.69
C GLU A 75 8.52 -17.72 0.59
N GLU A 76 9.67 -17.97 -0.02
CA GLU A 76 10.21 -17.10 -1.07
C GLU A 76 9.22 -16.95 -2.23
N GLU A 77 8.61 -18.04 -2.68
CA GLU A 77 7.62 -18.01 -3.77
C GLU A 77 6.40 -17.14 -3.43
N ALA A 78 5.93 -17.14 -2.17
CA ALA A 78 4.81 -16.29 -1.76
C ALA A 78 5.19 -14.81 -1.87
N GLN A 79 6.35 -14.43 -1.31
CA GLN A 79 6.83 -13.05 -1.30
C GLN A 79 7.14 -12.54 -2.71
N THR A 80 7.86 -13.33 -3.50
CA THR A 80 8.24 -13.00 -4.88
C THR A 80 7.03 -12.94 -5.81
N SER A 81 6.06 -13.85 -5.66
CA SER A 81 4.78 -13.78 -6.39
C SER A 81 4.00 -12.51 -6.06
N ARG A 82 4.01 -12.07 -4.80
CA ARG A 82 3.37 -10.82 -4.39
C ARG A 82 4.08 -9.58 -4.90
N LEU A 83 5.41 -9.57 -4.88
CA LEU A 83 6.21 -8.54 -5.53
C LEU A 83 5.88 -8.48 -7.02
N ALA A 84 5.95 -9.61 -7.72
CA ALA A 84 5.67 -9.71 -9.16
C ALA A 84 4.24 -9.26 -9.52
N TYR A 85 3.26 -9.51 -8.64
CA TYR A 85 1.91 -8.98 -8.80
C TYR A 85 1.86 -7.45 -8.71
N ILE A 86 2.61 -6.84 -7.80
CA ILE A 86 2.65 -5.38 -7.68
C ILE A 86 3.37 -4.77 -8.88
N LEU A 87 4.51 -5.36 -9.28
CA LEU A 87 5.34 -4.82 -10.36
C LEU A 87 4.73 -4.94 -11.76
N ARG A 88 3.73 -5.80 -11.96
CA ARG A 88 3.03 -5.92 -13.27
C ARG A 88 1.91 -4.91 -13.47
N HIS A 89 1.56 -4.13 -12.46
CA HIS A 89 0.47 -3.18 -12.58
C HIS A 89 0.74 -2.11 -13.64
N GLY A 90 -0.33 -1.55 -14.19
CA GLY A 90 -0.30 -0.71 -15.39
C GLY A 90 -0.36 -1.56 -16.65
N ALA A 91 0.61 -2.48 -16.83
CA ALA A 91 0.63 -3.36 -18.00
C ALA A 91 -0.40 -4.50 -17.92
N LYS A 92 -0.55 -5.11 -16.74
CA LYS A 92 -1.57 -6.14 -16.49
C LYS A 92 -2.99 -5.66 -16.78
N GLU A 93 -3.27 -4.38 -16.51
CA GLU A 93 -4.56 -3.74 -16.77
C GLU A 93 -4.71 -3.24 -18.21
N ARG A 94 -3.72 -3.50 -19.09
CA ARG A 94 -3.68 -3.07 -20.50
C ARG A 94 -3.67 -1.56 -20.69
N LEU A 95 -3.21 -0.82 -19.69
CA LEU A 95 -3.16 0.64 -19.73
C LEU A 95 -1.87 1.14 -20.37
N VAL A 96 -0.76 0.46 -20.14
CA VAL A 96 0.56 0.78 -20.73
C VAL A 96 1.22 -0.51 -21.23
N SER A 97 2.10 -0.43 -22.23
CA SER A 97 2.80 -1.61 -22.78
C SER A 97 3.86 -2.19 -21.84
N SER A 98 4.50 -1.33 -21.04
CA SER A 98 5.43 -1.73 -19.97
C SER A 98 5.00 -1.09 -18.65
N PRO A 99 5.12 -1.80 -17.50
CA PRO A 99 4.89 -1.20 -16.18
C PRO A 99 5.76 0.04 -15.89
N ARG A 100 6.93 0.15 -16.53
CA ARG A 100 7.85 1.29 -16.41
C ARG A 100 7.29 2.57 -17.04
N LEU A 101 6.31 2.45 -17.93
CA LEU A 101 5.64 3.58 -18.57
C LEU A 101 4.46 4.12 -17.74
N TRP A 102 4.23 3.59 -16.53
CA TRP A 102 3.17 4.07 -15.67
C TRP A 102 3.39 5.55 -15.28
N PRO A 103 2.42 6.45 -15.53
CA PRO A 103 2.63 7.90 -15.37
C PRO A 103 2.55 8.40 -13.91
N SER A 104 2.38 7.50 -12.95
CA SER A 104 2.24 7.83 -11.53
C SER A 104 3.22 7.01 -10.70
N VAL A 105 3.06 7.03 -9.38
CA VAL A 105 4.01 6.43 -8.45
C VAL A 105 4.06 4.90 -8.66
N HIS A 106 5.19 4.43 -9.18
CA HIS A 106 5.54 3.03 -9.32
C HIS A 106 6.98 2.82 -8.84
N CYS A 107 7.23 1.80 -8.02
CA CYS A 107 8.55 1.57 -7.43
C CYS A 107 9.61 0.90 -8.33
N ILE A 108 9.34 0.58 -9.61
CA ILE A 108 10.26 -0.23 -10.42
C ILE A 108 11.61 0.44 -10.57
N ASP A 109 11.62 1.69 -11.03
CA ASP A 109 12.89 2.38 -11.28
C ASP A 109 13.67 2.54 -9.97
N ALA A 110 13.00 2.90 -8.87
CA ALA A 110 13.63 2.97 -7.56
C ALA A 110 14.23 1.64 -7.08
N LEU A 111 13.59 0.50 -7.39
CA LEU A 111 14.12 -0.83 -7.05
C LEU A 111 15.27 -1.27 -7.96
N ILE A 112 15.28 -0.85 -9.23
CA ILE A 112 16.33 -1.20 -10.21
C ILE A 112 17.56 -0.31 -10.06
N THR A 113 17.39 0.99 -9.85
CA THR A 113 18.49 1.96 -9.79
C THR A 113 18.99 2.17 -8.37
N GLY A 114 18.14 1.95 -7.37
CA GLY A 114 18.39 2.35 -5.98
C GLY A 114 18.12 3.83 -5.70
N GLU A 115 17.69 4.60 -6.70
CA GLU A 115 17.28 5.99 -6.51
C GLU A 115 16.01 6.04 -5.66
N PRO A 116 15.98 6.85 -4.59
CA PRO A 116 14.85 6.82 -3.69
C PRO A 116 13.66 7.62 -4.26
N LEU A 117 12.44 7.24 -3.86
CA LEU A 117 11.23 7.97 -4.24
C LEU A 117 11.08 9.23 -3.39
N ARG A 118 11.10 10.40 -4.03
CA ARG A 118 11.04 11.70 -3.35
C ARG A 118 9.71 12.40 -3.58
N GLY A 119 9.24 13.16 -2.59
CA GLY A 119 8.12 14.07 -2.78
C GLY A 119 7.96 15.02 -1.61
N TYR A 120 7.06 15.99 -1.76
CA TYR A 120 6.85 17.00 -0.74
C TYR A 120 5.75 16.62 0.25
N TRP A 121 6.03 16.82 1.54
CA TRP A 121 5.02 16.89 2.60
C TRP A 121 4.66 18.34 2.83
N PHE A 122 3.36 18.67 2.79
CA PHE A 122 2.88 20.04 3.02
C PHE A 122 2.31 20.15 4.43
N ASP A 123 2.85 21.06 5.25
CA ASP A 123 2.31 21.39 6.56
C ASP A 123 1.07 22.29 6.42
N ARG A 124 -0.06 21.63 6.18
CA ARG A 124 -1.36 22.30 5.97
C ARG A 124 -1.86 23.04 7.21
N THR A 125 -1.35 22.69 8.40
CA THR A 125 -1.69 23.40 9.64
C THR A 125 -1.03 24.76 9.66
N LYS A 126 0.28 24.83 9.35
CA LYS A 126 1.01 26.10 9.24
C LYS A 126 0.49 26.95 8.09
N GLU A 127 0.25 26.34 6.93
CA GLU A 127 -0.35 27.00 5.77
C GLU A 127 -1.70 27.63 6.10
N GLY A 128 -2.58 26.89 6.77
CA GLY A 128 -3.88 27.40 7.21
C GLY A 128 -3.77 28.54 8.23
N ALA A 129 -2.76 28.51 9.11
CA ALA A 129 -2.50 29.58 10.06
C ALA A 129 -1.99 30.85 9.39
N ALA A 130 -1.06 30.74 8.44
CA ALA A 130 -0.56 31.85 7.63
C ALA A 130 -1.68 32.51 6.83
N LYS A 131 -2.54 31.69 6.19
CA LYS A 131 -3.71 32.18 5.46
C LYS A 131 -4.67 33.00 6.34
N ARG A 132 -4.91 32.57 7.59
CA ARG A 132 -5.76 33.31 8.54
C ARG A 132 -5.16 34.64 8.97
N ARG A 133 -3.83 34.78 8.96
CA ARG A 133 -3.12 36.03 9.26
C ARG A 133 -2.99 36.96 8.06
N GLY A 134 -3.45 36.56 6.87
CA GLY A 134 -3.31 37.35 5.64
C GLY A 134 -1.88 37.38 5.10
N GLU A 135 -1.04 36.42 5.50
CA GLU A 135 0.34 36.33 5.01
C GLU A 135 0.39 35.87 3.56
N ALA A 136 1.18 36.55 2.74
CA ALA A 136 1.55 36.05 1.42
C ALA A 136 2.62 34.96 1.56
N PHE A 137 2.41 33.81 0.92
CA PHE A 137 3.36 32.71 0.89
C PHE A 137 3.28 31.96 -0.44
N SER A 138 4.38 31.36 -0.85
CA SER A 138 4.47 30.46 -1.99
C SER A 138 3.99 29.06 -1.64
N ARG A 139 3.62 28.26 -2.66
CA ARG A 139 3.17 26.87 -2.48
C ARG A 139 4.16 26.02 -1.67
N TYR A 140 5.46 26.27 -1.79
CA TYR A 140 6.49 25.44 -1.18
C TYR A 140 7.04 25.97 0.14
N ASP A 141 6.58 27.13 0.62
CA ASP A 141 7.06 27.72 1.89
C ASP A 141 6.73 26.83 3.10
N PHE A 142 5.65 26.05 3.00
CA PHE A 142 5.25 25.06 3.99
C PHE A 142 5.46 23.62 3.52
N ALA A 143 6.34 23.40 2.53
CA ALA A 143 6.66 22.09 2.01
C ALA A 143 8.01 21.60 2.53
N THR A 144 8.06 20.34 2.97
CA THR A 144 9.30 19.66 3.36
C THR A 144 9.57 18.54 2.35
N PRO A 145 10.77 18.46 1.75
CA PRO A 145 11.15 17.32 0.93
C PRO A 145 11.23 16.07 1.82
N GLU A 146 10.58 15.01 1.38
CA GLU A 146 10.51 13.74 2.08
C GLU A 146 10.87 12.60 1.12
N THR A 147 11.49 11.57 1.67
CA THR A 147 12.03 10.44 0.91
C THR A 147 11.43 9.14 1.43
N ILE A 148 10.87 8.34 0.53
CA ILE A 148 10.46 6.96 0.83
C ILE A 148 11.69 6.07 0.64
N VAL A 149 12.04 5.32 1.68
CA VAL A 149 13.14 4.35 1.62
C VAL A 149 12.54 2.98 1.34
N LEU A 150 12.92 2.38 0.22
CA LEU A 150 12.55 1.00 -0.11
C LEU A 150 13.49 0.03 0.60
N SER A 151 12.94 -1.08 1.08
CA SER A 151 13.68 -2.15 1.77
C SER A 151 13.66 -3.44 0.93
N PRO A 152 14.70 -4.28 1.00
CA PRO A 152 14.65 -5.59 0.37
C PRO A 152 13.48 -6.43 0.87
N LEU A 153 12.95 -7.32 0.01
CA LEU A 153 12.07 -8.39 0.44
C LEU A 153 12.73 -9.21 1.57
N PRO A 154 11.98 -9.65 2.60
CA PRO A 154 12.51 -10.51 3.65
C PRO A 154 13.26 -11.75 3.13
N CYS A 155 12.71 -12.47 2.14
CA CYS A 155 13.35 -13.64 1.53
C CYS A 155 14.68 -13.32 0.83
N TRP A 156 14.89 -12.09 0.40
CA TRP A 156 16.08 -11.64 -0.32
C TRP A 156 16.96 -10.67 0.51
N ARG A 157 16.71 -10.54 1.82
CA ARG A 157 17.44 -9.62 2.70
C ARG A 157 18.95 -9.90 2.79
N HIS A 158 19.32 -11.16 2.58
CA HIS A 158 20.69 -11.63 2.63
C HIS A 158 21.49 -11.25 1.38
N LEU A 159 20.83 -10.81 0.30
CA LEU A 159 21.51 -10.43 -0.94
C LEU A 159 22.24 -9.09 -0.77
N SER A 160 23.36 -8.94 -1.48
CA SER A 160 23.98 -7.62 -1.66
C SER A 160 23.02 -6.68 -2.42
N PRO A 161 23.17 -5.35 -2.27
CA PRO A 161 22.34 -4.40 -3.03
C PRO A 161 22.39 -4.62 -4.55
N GLU A 162 23.55 -5.01 -5.08
CA GLU A 162 23.72 -5.30 -6.50
C GLU A 162 22.99 -6.58 -6.92
N ALA A 163 23.14 -7.67 -6.16
CA ALA A 163 22.42 -8.92 -6.42
C ALA A 163 20.90 -8.74 -6.31
N TYR A 164 20.44 -7.92 -5.36
CA TYR A 164 19.02 -7.58 -5.23
C TYR A 164 18.51 -6.82 -6.46
N ARG A 165 19.22 -5.77 -6.91
CA ARG A 165 18.86 -5.02 -8.13
C ARG A 165 18.84 -5.93 -9.36
N HIS A 166 19.77 -6.86 -9.48
CA HIS A 166 19.79 -7.84 -10.56
C HIS A 166 18.55 -8.74 -10.54
N ARG A 167 18.18 -9.29 -9.38
CA ARG A 167 16.95 -10.09 -9.21
C ARG A 167 15.69 -9.30 -9.57
N ILE A 168 15.60 -8.03 -9.18
CA ILE A 168 14.49 -7.15 -9.56
C ILE A 168 14.47 -6.93 -11.08
N ALA A 169 15.61 -6.61 -11.69
CA ALA A 169 15.69 -6.37 -13.13
C ALA A 169 15.25 -7.61 -13.91
N ASP A 170 15.67 -8.81 -13.49
CA ASP A 170 15.23 -10.08 -14.09
C ASP A 170 13.73 -10.28 -13.99
N LEU A 171 13.15 -10.01 -12.81
CA LEU A 171 11.72 -10.12 -12.59
C LEU A 171 10.94 -9.14 -13.48
N VAL A 172 11.42 -7.90 -13.61
CA VAL A 172 10.81 -6.88 -14.48
C VAL A 172 10.90 -7.28 -15.95
N ARG A 173 12.05 -7.80 -16.41
CA ARG A 173 12.19 -8.33 -17.78
C ARG A 173 11.18 -9.44 -18.08
N GLN A 174 10.97 -10.36 -17.14
CA GLN A 174 9.97 -11.43 -17.27
C GLN A 174 8.54 -10.88 -17.36
N ILE A 175 8.23 -9.85 -16.55
CA ILE A 175 6.93 -9.18 -16.57
C ILE A 175 6.69 -8.46 -17.90
N GLU A 176 7.69 -7.73 -18.42
CA GLU A 176 7.59 -7.04 -19.71
C GLU A 176 7.41 -8.04 -20.86
N ALA A 177 8.17 -9.14 -20.88
CA ALA A 177 8.02 -10.19 -21.88
C ALA A 177 6.63 -10.88 -21.82
N ASP A 178 6.08 -11.09 -20.62
CA ASP A 178 4.72 -11.61 -20.43
C ASP A 178 3.64 -10.62 -20.93
N ALA A 179 3.82 -9.33 -20.63
CA ALA A 179 2.92 -8.27 -21.09
C ALA A 179 2.91 -8.18 -22.62
N GLU A 180 4.08 -8.15 -23.25
CA GLU A 180 4.23 -8.13 -24.70
C GLU A 180 3.59 -9.36 -25.36
N ARG A 181 3.86 -10.57 -24.83
CA ARG A 181 3.24 -11.79 -25.33
C ARG A 181 1.70 -11.73 -25.26
N LYS A 182 1.15 -11.24 -24.15
CA LYS A 182 -0.31 -11.09 -23.97
C LYS A 182 -0.92 -10.00 -24.84
N GLN A 183 -0.16 -8.95 -25.15
CA GLN A 183 -0.56 -7.91 -26.10
C GLN A 183 -0.67 -8.50 -27.50
N ARG A 184 0.39 -9.17 -27.98
CA ARG A 184 0.42 -9.83 -29.29
C ARG A 184 -0.69 -10.85 -29.46
N LEU A 185 -0.90 -11.74 -28.47
CA LEU A 185 -1.96 -12.75 -28.51
C LEU A 185 -3.37 -12.16 -28.43
N GLY A 186 -3.53 -11.03 -27.73
CA GLY A 186 -4.83 -10.42 -27.47
C GLY A 186 -5.29 -9.42 -28.52
N GLY A 187 -4.39 -8.92 -29.38
CA GLY A 187 -4.72 -7.94 -30.43
C GLY A 187 -5.27 -6.61 -29.90
N TRP A 188 -4.82 -6.17 -28.72
CA TRP A 188 -5.25 -4.91 -28.11
C TRP A 188 -4.09 -3.92 -28.07
N GLU A 189 -4.41 -2.63 -28.16
CA GLU A 189 -3.44 -1.55 -27.98
C GLU A 189 -3.61 -0.89 -26.61
N PRO A 190 -2.52 -0.65 -25.87
CA PRO A 190 -2.58 0.06 -24.59
C PRO A 190 -2.96 1.52 -24.80
N GLN A 191 -3.62 2.12 -23.80
CA GLN A 191 -3.98 3.54 -23.83
C GLN A 191 -2.75 4.46 -23.82
N GLY A 192 -1.64 4.00 -23.25
CA GLY A 192 -0.43 4.79 -23.06
C GLY A 192 -0.52 5.74 -21.87
N ALA A 193 0.63 6.30 -21.49
CA ALA A 193 0.76 7.18 -20.33
C ALA A 193 -0.16 8.42 -20.43
N ASP A 194 -0.29 9.00 -21.63
CA ASP A 194 -1.14 10.16 -21.87
C ASP A 194 -2.63 9.82 -21.79
N GLY A 195 -3.04 8.68 -22.36
CA GLY A 195 -4.40 8.18 -22.24
C GLY A 195 -4.80 7.93 -20.78
N VAL A 196 -3.90 7.35 -19.98
CA VAL A 196 -4.12 7.15 -18.53
C VAL A 196 -4.27 8.49 -17.80
N LYS A 197 -3.44 9.49 -18.09
CA LYS A 197 -3.52 10.82 -17.46
C LYS A 197 -4.79 11.58 -17.85
N ALA A 198 -5.32 11.34 -19.05
CA ALA A 198 -6.53 11.98 -19.55
C ALA A 198 -7.83 11.40 -18.95
N GLN A 199 -7.76 10.27 -18.23
CA GLN A 199 -8.93 9.68 -17.60
C GLN A 199 -9.53 10.62 -16.54
N ASN A 200 -10.85 10.68 -16.50
CA ASN A 200 -11.57 11.42 -15.48
C ASN A 200 -11.49 10.67 -14.13
N PRO A 201 -10.87 11.25 -13.08
CA PRO A 201 -10.74 10.59 -11.78
C PRO A 201 -12.09 10.41 -11.04
N LEU A 202 -13.16 11.04 -11.51
CA LEU A 202 -14.51 10.93 -10.95
C LEU A 202 -15.34 9.80 -11.55
N GLU A 203 -14.86 9.17 -12.62
CA GLU A 203 -15.59 8.08 -13.28
C GLU A 203 -15.44 6.76 -12.53
N ALA A 204 -16.57 6.04 -12.44
CA ALA A 204 -16.61 4.70 -11.89
C ALA A 204 -16.51 3.67 -13.03
N PRO A 205 -15.79 2.55 -12.83
CA PRO A 205 -15.78 1.48 -13.82
C PRO A 205 -17.17 0.85 -13.94
N ALA A 206 -17.60 0.56 -15.17
CA ALA A 206 -18.90 -0.08 -15.42
C ALA A 206 -19.04 -1.45 -14.73
N ARG A 207 -17.93 -2.18 -14.54
CA ARG A 207 -17.88 -3.46 -13.83
C ARG A 207 -16.69 -3.49 -12.89
N SER A 208 -16.93 -3.94 -11.66
CA SER A 208 -15.89 -4.17 -10.66
C SER A 208 -15.88 -5.62 -10.21
N LYS A 209 -14.69 -6.17 -9.93
CA LYS A 209 -14.54 -7.53 -9.40
C LYS A 209 -15.11 -7.57 -7.98
N LYS A 210 -16.02 -8.53 -7.73
CA LYS A 210 -16.68 -8.71 -6.41
C LYS A 210 -16.19 -9.95 -5.64
N SER A 211 -15.14 -10.62 -6.12
CA SER A 211 -14.59 -11.79 -5.41
C SER A 211 -14.02 -11.38 -4.05
N PRO A 212 -14.17 -12.21 -3.00
CA PRO A 212 -13.51 -11.96 -1.73
C PRO A 212 -11.99 -11.91 -1.91
N ALA A 213 -11.33 -11.18 -1.01
CA ALA A 213 -9.88 -11.25 -0.89
C ALA A 213 -9.49 -12.63 -0.35
N PRO A 214 -8.31 -13.17 -0.72
CA PRO A 214 -7.80 -14.37 -0.07
C PRO A 214 -7.54 -14.09 1.42
N ASP A 215 -7.64 -15.13 2.25
CA ASP A 215 -7.33 -15.04 3.69
C ASP A 215 -5.86 -14.64 3.88
N PHE A 216 -4.98 -15.37 3.18
CA PHE A 216 -3.52 -15.24 3.25
C PHE A 216 -2.90 -15.45 1.87
N HIS A 217 -1.67 -14.95 1.70
CA HIS A 217 -0.81 -15.28 0.58
C HIS A 217 0.23 -16.31 1.04
N ALA A 218 0.11 -17.52 0.51
CA ALA A 218 1.03 -18.62 0.78
C ALA A 218 1.40 -19.31 -0.54
N ALA A 219 2.60 -19.88 -0.62
CA ALA A 219 3.02 -20.68 -1.77
C ALA A 219 2.46 -22.10 -1.68
N THR A 220 2.44 -22.67 -0.46
CA THR A 220 1.97 -24.02 -0.23
C THR A 220 0.63 -24.08 0.51
N LYS A 221 -0.12 -25.17 0.28
CA LYS A 221 -1.34 -25.47 1.04
C LYS A 221 -1.06 -25.65 2.53
N THR A 222 0.08 -26.26 2.87
CA THR A 222 0.51 -26.49 4.25
C THR A 222 0.71 -25.16 4.99
N ALA A 223 1.45 -24.21 4.40
CA ALA A 223 1.65 -22.90 5.02
C ALA A 223 0.34 -22.11 5.14
N LEU A 224 -0.56 -22.22 4.15
CA LEU A 224 -1.89 -21.63 4.22
C LEU A 224 -2.73 -22.21 5.37
N GLN A 225 -2.64 -23.53 5.58
CA GLN A 225 -3.40 -24.22 6.59
C GLN A 225 -2.89 -23.92 8.01
N ALA A 226 -1.58 -23.88 8.19
CA ALA A 226 -0.95 -23.44 9.44
C ALA A 226 -1.39 -22.03 9.84
N LEU A 227 -1.32 -21.06 8.90
CA LEU A 227 -1.79 -19.69 9.19
C LEU A 227 -3.29 -19.62 9.52
N ARG A 228 -4.11 -20.46 8.91
CA ARG A 228 -5.55 -20.52 9.23
C ARG A 228 -5.78 -21.08 10.63
N GLU A 229 -4.98 -22.03 11.07
CA GLU A 229 -5.05 -22.59 12.42
C GLU A 229 -4.62 -21.54 13.45
N GLU A 230 -3.46 -20.89 13.26
CA GLU A 230 -3.00 -19.78 14.11
C GLU A 230 -4.04 -18.65 14.20
N TYR A 231 -4.65 -18.29 13.06
CA TYR A 231 -5.67 -17.24 13.05
C TYR A 231 -6.95 -17.66 13.77
N ARG A 232 -7.36 -18.94 13.70
CA ARG A 232 -8.51 -19.44 14.47
C ARG A 232 -8.25 -19.40 15.96
N GLU A 233 -7.04 -19.75 16.40
CA GLU A 233 -6.62 -19.65 17.80
C GLU A 233 -6.66 -18.19 18.26
N PHE A 234 -6.05 -17.28 17.52
CA PHE A 234 -6.10 -15.85 17.78
C PHE A 234 -7.55 -15.31 17.88
N VAL A 235 -8.43 -15.69 16.96
CA VAL A 235 -9.84 -15.27 16.99
C VAL A 235 -10.57 -15.84 18.20
N THR A 236 -10.23 -17.06 18.62
CA THR A 236 -10.80 -17.69 19.81
C THR A 236 -10.39 -16.94 21.07
N GLU A 237 -9.10 -16.67 21.25
CA GLU A 237 -8.58 -15.87 22.36
C GLU A 237 -9.19 -14.46 22.37
N TYR A 238 -9.27 -13.82 21.20
CA TYR A 238 -9.88 -12.49 21.07
C TYR A 238 -11.34 -12.49 21.53
N ARG A 239 -12.13 -13.48 21.10
CA ARG A 239 -13.55 -13.58 21.47
C ARG A 239 -13.73 -13.79 22.97
N GLN A 240 -12.88 -14.61 23.60
CA GLN A 240 -12.91 -14.83 25.04
C GLN A 240 -12.56 -13.54 25.81
N ALA A 241 -11.49 -12.84 25.41
CA ALA A 241 -11.11 -11.56 26.00
C ALA A 241 -12.21 -10.50 25.79
N SER A 242 -12.77 -10.41 24.58
CA SER A 242 -13.87 -9.50 24.24
C SER A 242 -15.11 -9.76 25.09
N ALA A 243 -15.48 -11.01 25.35
CA ALA A 243 -16.63 -11.34 26.19
C ALA A 243 -16.44 -10.87 27.64
N LYS A 244 -15.26 -11.13 28.22
CA LYS A 244 -14.90 -10.64 29.57
C LYS A 244 -14.86 -9.11 29.65
N TYR A 245 -14.30 -8.46 28.63
CA TYR A 245 -14.22 -7.01 28.53
C TYR A 245 -15.60 -6.36 28.50
N LEU A 246 -16.50 -6.90 27.68
CA LEU A 246 -17.90 -6.43 27.57
C LEU A 246 -18.70 -6.71 28.86
N ALA A 247 -18.33 -7.76 29.62
CA ALA A 247 -18.92 -8.07 30.92
C ALA A 247 -18.40 -7.20 32.08
N GLY A 248 -17.45 -6.29 31.83
CA GLY A 248 -16.97 -5.30 32.79
C GLY A 248 -15.52 -5.48 33.26
N ASP A 249 -14.84 -6.56 32.88
CA ASP A 249 -13.41 -6.73 33.18
C ASP A 249 -12.57 -5.84 32.26
N ARG A 250 -12.29 -4.62 32.70
CA ARG A 250 -11.54 -3.62 31.92
C ARG A 250 -10.04 -3.93 31.82
N LEU A 251 -9.53 -4.88 32.61
CA LEU A 251 -8.11 -5.22 32.67
C LEU A 251 -7.80 -6.54 31.97
N VAL A 252 -8.81 -7.22 31.39
CA VAL A 252 -8.60 -8.46 30.66
C VAL A 252 -7.55 -8.27 29.55
N PRO A 253 -6.49 -9.10 29.51
CA PRO A 253 -5.51 -9.04 28.45
C PRO A 253 -6.13 -9.51 27.14
N PHE A 254 -5.90 -8.76 26.07
CA PHE A 254 -6.25 -9.15 24.71
C PHE A 254 -5.05 -9.81 24.01
N PRO A 255 -5.28 -10.70 23.03
CA PRO A 255 -4.19 -11.28 22.27
C PRO A 255 -3.37 -10.20 21.56
N ALA A 256 -2.06 -10.40 21.48
CA ALA A 256 -1.13 -9.42 20.94
C ALA A 256 -1.52 -9.00 19.51
N GLY A 257 -1.45 -7.70 19.24
CA GLY A 257 -1.81 -7.16 17.92
C GLY A 257 -3.31 -6.99 17.67
N SER A 258 -4.15 -7.21 18.68
CA SER A 258 -5.58 -6.88 18.63
C SER A 258 -5.90 -5.57 19.36
N PHE A 259 -7.09 -5.02 19.08
CA PHE A 259 -7.64 -3.87 19.82
C PHE A 259 -8.93 -4.32 20.52
N PRO A 260 -9.17 -3.92 21.78
CA PRO A 260 -10.44 -4.15 22.44
C PRO A 260 -11.61 -3.60 21.59
N PRO A 261 -12.80 -4.23 21.64
CA PRO A 261 -13.98 -3.69 20.97
C PRO A 261 -14.36 -2.34 21.60
N PRO A 262 -15.00 -1.43 20.83
CA PRO A 262 -15.55 -0.22 21.42
C PRO A 262 -16.62 -0.58 22.45
N MET A 263 -16.60 0.09 23.59
CA MET A 263 -17.65 -0.04 24.59
C MET A 263 -18.85 0.82 24.22
N PRO A 264 -20.07 0.41 24.63
CA PRO A 264 -21.20 1.32 24.63
C PRO A 264 -20.82 2.61 25.35
N TYR A 265 -21.23 3.74 24.79
CA TYR A 265 -21.22 4.99 25.53
C TYR A 265 -22.17 4.82 26.73
N VAL A 266 -21.65 5.05 27.93
CA VAL A 266 -22.44 5.08 29.15
C VAL A 266 -22.45 6.53 29.60
N GLU A 267 -23.63 7.13 29.71
CA GLU A 267 -23.84 8.51 30.19
C GLU A 267 -23.34 8.71 31.63
#